data_AF-A0A7V4KJL3-F1
#
_entry.id   AF-A0A7V4KJL3-F1
#
_cell.length_a   1.000
_cell.length_b   1.000
_cell.length_c   1.000
_cell.angle_alpha   90.00
_cell.angle_beta   90.00
_cell.angle_gamma   90.00
#
_symmetry.space_group_name_H-M   'P 1'
#
loop_
_entity.id
_entity.type
_entity.pdbx_description
1 polymer ?
#
loop_
_entity_poly.entity_id
_entity_poly.type
_entity_poly.pdbx_seq_one_letter_code
_entity_poly.pdbx_strand_id
1 'polypeptide(L)'
;MEWLERDVFQSAPQPDIYGRKWDYGWGTCRYMMGVAATACMAYDLSLKRGQPNNNSLKVAKDQINWVFGRNQFGMSFIIGNQQDGWLTRYPQHPHHRAANPDGENVPELPSYTATELTGATIGGPKAHTDFSDRWDDYVATETGVDYWAGTLITAAYFAKPVSEIIDTPPTVMFSTPTANSIVSGVVNIKVLSSDDKGVTKIELYINNQKVDEKQNQSVLNYSWDTTNYPNGIYQLKAIVYDTANQSSEKQISVIVSNTGGSGGGNEQPPQQTDYPPVVTFNLVSGSTVSGTVEVVVDVSDDVGISSVIFYINNNVVNTYNSSFRYYFNTTQYPNGPVNLKVIAYDTLNQSTTQQILIYINNVVGDEPPQVQILTPNNNEVVSGVISINYTYSDDNQVIKLELYLNNTYISDLPLGSTYYELSTEMFSDGDYFLKIVVYDNVGQTGMSSVLIKINNNVQLPIQTQKEKKHFVLVSSIDSSNNEVNLEYYFNNIKSVEIFNSSGKSIKNINSNPYKINYKLLDKPGFYLCKILDSSGKVYYCTITYIK
;
A
#
# COMPACT_ATOMS: atom_id res chain seq x y z
N MET A 1 -17.61 -14.15 3.25
CA MET A 1 -17.62 -12.98 4.15
C MET A 1 -17.93 -13.42 5.57
N GLU A 2 -19.08 -14.04 5.84
CA GLU A 2 -19.42 -14.60 7.17
C GLU A 2 -18.35 -15.54 7.75
N TRP A 3 -17.75 -16.40 6.91
CA TRP A 3 -16.63 -17.26 7.33
C TRP A 3 -15.39 -16.47 7.77
N LEU A 4 -15.05 -15.37 7.06
CA LEU A 4 -13.91 -14.52 7.43
C LEU A 4 -14.18 -13.81 8.77
N GLU A 5 -15.40 -13.32 8.97
CA GLU A 5 -15.82 -12.67 10.22
C GLU A 5 -15.82 -13.64 11.40
N ARG A 6 -16.24 -14.88 11.19
CA ARG A 6 -16.29 -15.89 12.24
C ARG A 6 -14.91 -16.47 12.57
N ASP A 7 -14.14 -16.85 11.55
CA ASP A 7 -13.00 -17.75 11.73
C ASP A 7 -11.64 -17.08 11.51
N VAL A 8 -11.61 -15.88 10.90
CA VAL A 8 -10.37 -15.18 10.54
C VAL A 8 -10.20 -13.86 11.31
N PHE A 9 -11.28 -13.10 11.52
CA PHE A 9 -11.22 -11.78 12.17
C PHE A 9 -11.37 -11.81 13.70
N GLN A 10 -11.67 -12.97 14.30
CA GLN A 10 -11.79 -13.09 15.76
C GLN A 10 -10.43 -13.27 16.44
N SER A 11 -10.30 -12.76 17.67
CA SER A 11 -9.10 -12.89 18.49
C SER A 11 -8.82 -14.35 18.88
N ALA A 12 -7.64 -14.86 18.53
CA ALA A 12 -7.19 -16.20 18.92
C ALA A 12 -6.62 -16.25 20.35
N PRO A 13 -6.61 -17.41 21.04
CA PRO A 13 -5.96 -17.59 22.34
C PRO A 13 -4.42 -17.52 22.28
N GLN A 14 -3.83 -17.71 21.10
CA GLN A 14 -2.40 -17.63 20.79
C GLN A 14 -2.24 -17.06 19.36
N PRO A 15 -2.50 -15.76 19.16
CA PRO A 15 -2.33 -15.15 17.86
C PRO A 15 -0.85 -15.02 17.49
N ASP A 16 -0.52 -15.04 16.20
CA ASP A 16 0.77 -14.51 15.78
C ASP A 16 0.88 -12.99 16.06
N ILE A 17 2.02 -12.38 15.77
CA ILE A 17 2.26 -10.94 15.96
C ILE A 17 1.26 -10.02 15.21
N TYR A 18 0.40 -10.58 14.36
CA TYR A 18 -0.65 -9.88 13.63
C TYR A 18 -2.08 -10.27 14.05
N GLY A 19 -2.26 -11.06 15.11
CA GLY A 19 -3.59 -11.43 15.61
C GLY A 19 -4.20 -12.72 15.02
N ARG A 20 -3.45 -13.48 14.20
CA ARG A 20 -4.03 -14.49 13.29
C ARG A 20 -4.00 -15.93 13.84
N LYS A 21 -4.98 -16.74 13.42
CA LYS A 21 -5.12 -18.17 13.72
C LYS A 21 -4.44 -19.00 12.61
N TRP A 22 -3.45 -19.80 12.96
CA TRP A 22 -2.72 -20.65 12.02
C TRP A 22 -2.83 -22.12 12.35
N ASP A 23 -2.90 -22.93 11.30
CA ASP A 23 -2.59 -24.35 11.39
C ASP A 23 -1.13 -24.54 10.99
N TYR A 24 -0.29 -24.84 11.99
CA TYR A 24 1.12 -25.14 11.81
C TYR A 24 1.40 -26.63 11.57
N GLY A 25 0.35 -27.48 11.51
CA GLY A 25 0.50 -28.92 11.38
C GLY A 25 0.95 -29.37 10.00
N TRP A 26 0.29 -28.90 8.94
CA TRP A 26 0.61 -29.30 7.56
C TRP A 26 0.24 -28.20 6.57
N GLY A 27 1.21 -27.69 5.80
CA GLY A 27 0.92 -26.72 4.74
C GLY A 27 0.44 -25.35 5.25
N THR A 28 1.15 -24.78 6.23
CA THR A 28 0.92 -23.43 6.75
C THR A 28 0.70 -22.41 5.62
N CYS A 29 1.61 -22.32 4.65
CA CYS A 29 1.48 -21.35 3.54
C CYS A 29 0.29 -21.66 2.62
N ARG A 30 -0.07 -22.93 2.45
CA ARG A 30 -1.25 -23.35 1.66
C ARG A 30 -2.53 -22.76 2.27
N TYR A 31 -2.71 -22.85 3.58
CA TYR A 31 -3.87 -22.26 4.24
C TYR A 31 -3.83 -20.73 4.25
N MET A 32 -2.66 -20.14 4.50
CA MET A 32 -2.46 -18.69 4.43
C MET A 32 -2.93 -18.11 3.10
N MET A 33 -2.47 -18.71 2.00
CA MET A 33 -2.81 -18.21 0.67
C MET A 33 -4.22 -18.55 0.24
N GLY A 34 -4.83 -19.62 0.77
CA GLY A 34 -6.26 -19.88 0.64
C GLY A 34 -7.13 -18.81 1.32
N VAL A 35 -6.76 -18.39 2.54
CA VAL A 35 -7.40 -17.28 3.25
C VAL A 35 -7.23 -15.97 2.47
N ALA A 36 -6.01 -15.70 2.00
CA ALA A 36 -5.69 -14.48 1.27
C ALA A 36 -6.53 -14.35 -0.02
N ALA A 37 -6.61 -15.43 -0.81
CA ALA A 37 -7.42 -15.48 -2.02
C ALA A 37 -8.90 -15.24 -1.74
N THR A 38 -9.43 -15.87 -0.67
CA THR A 38 -10.82 -15.68 -0.23
C THR A 38 -11.08 -14.24 0.23
N ALA A 39 -10.11 -13.63 0.91
CA ALA A 39 -10.20 -12.26 1.39
C ALA A 39 -10.17 -11.25 0.23
N CYS A 40 -9.37 -11.49 -0.82
CA CYS A 40 -9.43 -10.71 -2.06
C CYS A 40 -10.84 -10.73 -2.70
N MET A 41 -11.42 -11.92 -2.86
CA MET A 41 -12.77 -12.06 -3.43
C MET A 41 -13.84 -11.39 -2.54
N ALA A 42 -13.69 -11.48 -1.22
CA ALA A 42 -14.56 -10.83 -0.26
C ALA A 42 -14.50 -9.30 -0.36
N TYR A 43 -13.30 -8.74 -0.53
CA TYR A 43 -13.13 -7.30 -0.71
C TYR A 43 -13.80 -6.82 -2.01
N ASP A 44 -13.58 -7.49 -3.14
CA ASP A 44 -14.26 -7.15 -4.40
C ASP A 44 -15.80 -7.20 -4.27
N LEU A 45 -16.31 -8.23 -3.60
CA LEU A 45 -17.75 -8.36 -3.34
C LEU A 45 -18.26 -7.23 -2.43
N SER A 46 -17.45 -6.77 -1.47
CA SER A 46 -17.78 -5.67 -0.57
C SER A 46 -17.84 -4.32 -1.32
N LEU A 47 -16.93 -4.10 -2.27
CA LEU A 47 -16.96 -2.93 -3.17
C LEU A 47 -18.23 -2.91 -4.02
N LYS A 48 -18.60 -4.06 -4.61
CA LYS A 48 -19.86 -4.21 -5.37
C LYS A 48 -21.12 -3.95 -4.53
N ARG A 49 -21.03 -4.07 -3.20
CA ARG A 49 -22.11 -3.79 -2.25
C ARG A 49 -22.08 -2.36 -1.70
N GLY A 50 -21.12 -1.53 -2.11
CA GLY A 50 -20.95 -0.16 -1.62
C GLY A 50 -20.48 -0.05 -0.17
N GLN A 51 -19.90 -1.12 0.40
CA GLN A 51 -19.42 -1.16 1.78
C GLN A 51 -18.03 -1.81 1.83
N PRO A 52 -16.95 -1.04 1.62
CA PRO A 52 -15.59 -1.58 1.57
C PRO A 52 -15.19 -2.32 2.85
N ASN A 53 -14.82 -3.59 2.72
CA ASN A 53 -14.33 -4.42 3.82
C ASN A 53 -12.80 -4.32 3.94
N ASN A 54 -12.32 -3.21 4.53
CA ASN A 54 -10.88 -2.95 4.68
C ASN A 54 -10.14 -4.04 5.49
N ASN A 55 -10.85 -4.80 6.34
CA ASN A 55 -10.26 -5.93 7.07
C ASN A 55 -9.92 -7.10 6.14
N SER A 56 -10.77 -7.39 5.14
CA SER A 56 -10.47 -8.38 4.10
C SER A 56 -9.25 -7.97 3.29
N LEU A 57 -9.17 -6.71 2.85
CA LEU A 57 -8.01 -6.21 2.12
C LEU A 57 -6.72 -6.29 2.96
N LYS A 58 -6.80 -5.88 4.23
CA LYS A 58 -5.69 -5.96 5.18
C LYS A 58 -5.20 -7.40 5.35
N VAL A 59 -6.11 -8.34 5.61
CA VAL A 59 -5.73 -9.76 5.76
C VAL A 59 -5.08 -10.28 4.49
N ALA A 60 -5.66 -10.04 3.30
CA ALA A 60 -5.06 -10.49 2.06
C ALA A 60 -3.62 -9.96 1.87
N LYS A 61 -3.39 -8.67 2.15
CA LYS A 61 -2.06 -8.03 2.10
C LYS A 61 -1.11 -8.65 3.12
N ASP A 62 -1.54 -8.78 4.38
CA ASP A 62 -0.70 -9.31 5.45
C ASP A 62 -0.28 -10.78 5.20
N GLN A 63 -1.15 -11.56 4.57
CA GLN A 63 -0.91 -12.98 4.25
C GLN A 63 0.10 -13.11 3.11
N ILE A 64 -0.17 -12.45 1.97
CA ILE A 64 0.73 -12.52 0.81
C ILE A 64 2.09 -11.93 1.15
N ASN A 65 2.14 -10.80 1.87
CA ASN A 65 3.39 -10.20 2.30
C ASN A 65 4.19 -11.17 3.17
N TRP A 66 3.54 -11.83 4.14
CA TRP A 66 4.20 -12.80 4.99
C TRP A 66 4.74 -13.99 4.18
N VAL A 67 3.93 -14.60 3.31
CA VAL A 67 4.38 -15.76 2.50
C VAL A 67 5.50 -15.36 1.53
N PHE A 68 5.44 -14.16 0.99
CA PHE A 68 6.43 -13.68 0.02
C PHE A 68 7.74 -13.27 0.69
N GLY A 69 7.77 -12.99 1.99
CA GLY A 69 9.03 -12.81 2.72
C GLY A 69 9.00 -11.80 3.86
N ARG A 70 7.90 -11.08 4.07
CA ARG A 70 7.67 -10.22 5.24
C ARG A 70 7.28 -11.05 6.47
N ASN A 71 8.08 -12.07 6.75
CA ASN A 71 7.90 -13.01 7.84
C ASN A 71 9.13 -13.05 8.75
N GLN A 72 8.98 -13.76 9.85
CA GLN A 72 9.99 -13.90 10.88
C GLN A 72 11.24 -14.69 10.40
N PHE A 73 11.14 -15.43 9.31
CA PHE A 73 12.25 -16.21 8.73
C PHE A 73 13.09 -15.40 7.72
N GLY A 74 12.66 -14.17 7.37
CA GLY A 74 13.38 -13.30 6.45
C GLY A 74 13.60 -13.92 5.06
N MET A 75 12.71 -14.82 4.64
CA MET A 75 12.81 -15.55 3.38
C MET A 75 11.44 -15.73 2.74
N SER A 76 11.41 -15.82 1.42
CA SER A 76 10.19 -16.22 0.72
C SER A 76 9.89 -17.69 0.97
N PHE A 77 8.60 -18.04 1.04
CA PHE A 77 8.14 -19.44 0.94
C PHE A 77 7.71 -19.81 -0.49
N ILE A 78 8.07 -18.97 -1.46
CA ILE A 78 7.89 -19.18 -2.89
C ILE A 78 9.25 -19.47 -3.52
N ILE A 79 9.41 -20.65 -4.12
CA ILE A 79 10.66 -21.05 -4.78
C ILE A 79 10.93 -20.11 -5.96
N GLY A 80 12.18 -19.67 -6.12
CA GLY A 80 12.62 -18.76 -7.17
C GLY A 80 12.09 -17.33 -7.06
N ASN A 81 11.41 -16.98 -5.97
CA ASN A 81 11.05 -15.58 -5.70
C ASN A 81 12.27 -14.83 -5.15
N GLN A 82 13.19 -14.51 -6.05
CA GLN A 82 14.26 -13.53 -5.84
C GLN A 82 13.67 -12.15 -6.09
N GLN A 83 13.37 -11.38 -5.04
CA GLN A 83 13.01 -9.98 -5.22
C GLN A 83 14.24 -9.09 -5.04
N ASP A 84 14.43 -8.21 -6.02
CA ASP A 84 15.54 -7.27 -6.11
C ASP A 84 15.72 -6.49 -4.79
N GLY A 85 16.85 -6.72 -4.11
CA GLY A 85 17.29 -5.97 -2.94
C GLY A 85 16.65 -6.33 -1.58
N TRP A 86 15.49 -6.99 -1.56
CA TRP A 86 14.69 -7.18 -0.34
C TRP A 86 14.67 -8.61 0.22
N LEU A 87 14.70 -9.61 -0.67
CA LEU A 87 14.46 -11.02 -0.32
C LEU A 87 15.36 -11.91 -1.18
N THR A 88 16.55 -12.21 -0.67
CA THR A 88 17.56 -13.02 -1.39
C THR A 88 17.45 -14.52 -1.11
N ARG A 89 16.53 -14.95 -0.23
CA ARG A 89 16.40 -16.34 0.21
C ARG A 89 15.00 -16.89 -0.04
N TYR A 90 14.97 -18.08 -0.62
CA TYR A 90 13.82 -18.93 -0.83
C TYR A 90 14.26 -20.39 -0.68
N PRO A 91 13.33 -21.34 -0.50
CA PRO A 91 13.67 -22.75 -0.27
C PRO A 91 14.39 -23.32 -1.49
N GLN A 92 15.53 -23.97 -1.25
CA GLN A 92 16.36 -24.60 -2.27
C GLN A 92 16.14 -26.11 -2.32
N HIS A 93 15.44 -26.69 -1.33
CA HIS A 93 15.32 -28.13 -1.16
C HIS A 93 13.84 -28.55 -1.03
N PRO A 94 13.00 -28.32 -2.07
CA PRO A 94 11.61 -28.77 -2.04
C PRO A 94 11.51 -30.29 -1.88
N HIS A 95 10.46 -30.78 -1.23
CA HIS A 95 10.09 -32.20 -1.27
C HIS A 95 9.45 -32.53 -2.63
N HIS A 96 10.22 -32.44 -3.71
CA HIS A 96 9.72 -32.63 -5.08
C HIS A 96 10.70 -33.46 -5.92
N ARG A 97 10.28 -34.69 -6.26
CA ARG A 97 11.15 -35.70 -6.91
C ARG A 97 11.74 -35.25 -8.25
N ALA A 98 10.98 -34.54 -9.07
CA ALA A 98 11.50 -34.05 -10.36
C ALA A 98 12.37 -32.79 -10.23
N ALA A 99 12.28 -32.09 -9.08
CA ALA A 99 13.17 -30.97 -8.79
C ALA A 99 14.47 -31.45 -8.14
N ASN A 100 14.45 -32.60 -7.46
CA ASN A 100 15.63 -33.22 -6.86
C ASN A 100 16.15 -34.39 -7.74
N PRO A 101 17.06 -34.16 -8.71
CA PRO A 101 17.56 -35.17 -9.65
C PRO A 101 18.02 -36.54 -9.11
N ASP A 102 18.23 -36.71 -7.78
CA ASP A 102 18.73 -37.98 -7.20
C ASP A 102 17.79 -38.67 -6.19
N GLY A 103 16.55 -38.19 -6.01
CA GLY A 103 15.54 -38.88 -5.18
C GLY A 103 15.99 -39.14 -3.73
N GLU A 104 15.85 -40.38 -3.22
CA GLU A 104 16.26 -40.76 -1.85
C GLU A 104 17.79 -40.89 -1.67
N ASN A 105 18.59 -40.71 -2.73
CA ASN A 105 20.05 -40.87 -2.74
C ASN A 105 20.81 -39.52 -2.76
N VAL A 106 20.14 -38.42 -2.43
CA VAL A 106 20.78 -37.08 -2.41
C VAL A 106 21.83 -37.02 -1.29
N PRO A 107 23.08 -36.62 -1.57
CA PRO A 107 24.16 -36.54 -0.56
C PRO A 107 23.86 -35.55 0.58
N GLU A 108 24.62 -35.65 1.69
CA GLU A 108 24.48 -34.80 2.88
C GLU A 108 24.46 -33.29 2.53
N LEU A 109 23.45 -32.57 3.02
CA LEU A 109 23.24 -31.13 2.86
C LEU A 109 24.44 -30.38 3.48
N PRO A 110 25.36 -29.82 2.66
CA PRO A 110 25.07 -28.56 1.96
C PRO A 110 25.58 -28.48 0.50
N SER A 111 25.94 -29.60 -0.15
CA SER A 111 26.56 -29.58 -1.49
C SER A 111 25.58 -29.64 -2.68
N TYR A 112 24.28 -29.54 -2.43
CA TYR A 112 23.25 -29.81 -3.42
C TYR A 112 22.32 -28.61 -3.62
N THR A 113 21.98 -28.30 -4.86
CA THR A 113 20.95 -27.32 -5.21
C THR A 113 19.95 -28.02 -6.10
N ALA A 114 18.66 -28.03 -5.71
CA ALA A 114 17.61 -28.62 -6.53
C ALA A 114 17.49 -27.88 -7.87
N THR A 115 16.98 -28.57 -8.90
CA THR A 115 16.49 -27.90 -10.11
C THR A 115 15.35 -26.97 -9.71
N GLU A 116 15.47 -25.70 -10.06
CA GLU A 116 14.59 -24.65 -9.55
C GLU A 116 13.13 -24.87 -9.96
N LEU A 117 12.25 -25.08 -8.97
CA LEU A 117 10.80 -25.20 -9.15
C LEU A 117 10.14 -23.82 -8.99
N THR A 118 10.54 -22.85 -9.82
CA THR A 118 10.15 -21.44 -9.70
C THR A 118 8.64 -21.25 -9.60
N GLY A 119 8.22 -20.44 -8.64
CA GLY A 119 6.82 -20.12 -8.35
C GLY A 119 6.11 -21.09 -7.39
N ALA A 120 6.71 -22.24 -7.07
CA ALA A 120 6.09 -23.20 -6.16
C ALA A 120 6.01 -22.66 -4.73
N THR A 121 4.82 -22.75 -4.13
CA THR A 121 4.57 -22.45 -2.72
C THR A 121 4.84 -23.70 -1.89
N ILE A 122 5.76 -23.64 -0.95
CA ILE A 122 6.05 -24.77 -0.05
C ILE A 122 5.11 -24.79 1.17
N GLY A 123 5.16 -25.84 1.97
CA GLY A 123 4.36 -25.94 3.20
C GLY A 123 4.64 -24.85 4.22
N GLY A 124 5.88 -24.41 4.33
CA GLY A 124 6.30 -23.38 5.27
C GLY A 124 6.52 -23.93 6.68
N PRO A 125 6.51 -23.08 7.71
CA PRO A 125 6.97 -23.48 9.03
C PRO A 125 5.99 -24.41 9.75
N LYS A 126 6.53 -25.28 10.61
CA LYS A 126 5.79 -26.21 11.50
C LYS A 126 5.50 -25.62 12.88
N ALA A 127 6.07 -24.45 13.18
CA ALA A 127 5.76 -23.65 14.34
C ALA A 127 6.22 -22.20 14.09
N HIS A 128 5.87 -21.27 14.99
CA HIS A 128 6.30 -19.87 14.88
C HIS A 128 7.80 -19.66 14.64
N THR A 129 8.65 -20.57 15.10
CA THR A 129 10.12 -20.49 14.99
C THR A 129 10.75 -21.69 14.31
N ASP A 130 9.96 -22.63 13.78
CA ASP A 130 10.45 -23.90 13.24
C ASP A 130 10.22 -23.98 11.73
N PHE A 131 11.27 -23.70 10.97
CA PHE A 131 11.36 -23.96 9.55
C PHE A 131 12.75 -24.51 9.22
N SER A 132 12.79 -25.59 8.45
CA SER A 132 14.02 -26.19 7.96
C SER A 132 13.89 -26.46 6.47
N ASP A 133 14.78 -25.89 5.66
CA ASP A 133 14.83 -26.12 4.21
C ASP A 133 15.56 -27.44 3.91
N ARG A 134 14.84 -28.55 4.12
CA ARG A 134 15.33 -29.90 3.87
C ARG A 134 14.36 -30.64 2.97
N TRP A 135 14.91 -31.34 1.97
CA TRP A 135 14.10 -32.15 1.06
C TRP A 135 13.36 -33.29 1.77
N ASP A 136 13.87 -33.80 2.89
CA ASP A 136 13.26 -34.87 3.69
C ASP A 136 12.25 -34.36 4.74
N ASP A 137 12.09 -33.04 4.86
CA ASP A 137 11.01 -32.42 5.64
C ASP A 137 9.75 -32.28 4.78
N TYR A 138 9.08 -33.41 4.53
CA TYR A 138 7.83 -33.51 3.76
C TYR A 138 6.62 -32.78 4.39
N VAL A 139 6.83 -32.01 5.45
CA VAL A 139 5.82 -31.10 6.01
C VAL A 139 6.18 -29.67 5.62
N ALA A 140 7.42 -29.25 5.90
CA ALA A 140 7.84 -27.88 5.70
C ALA A 140 8.13 -27.56 4.23
N THR A 141 8.77 -28.47 3.50
CA THR A 141 9.20 -28.26 2.10
C THR A 141 8.30 -28.96 1.08
N GLU A 142 7.20 -29.56 1.53
CA GLU A 142 6.15 -30.10 0.65
C GLU A 142 5.59 -29.04 -0.28
N THR A 143 5.23 -29.45 -1.50
CA THR A 143 4.63 -28.57 -2.50
C THR A 143 3.55 -29.32 -3.28
N GLY A 144 2.52 -28.60 -3.73
CA GLY A 144 1.40 -29.18 -4.45
C GLY A 144 0.60 -28.15 -5.24
N VAL A 145 -0.25 -28.63 -6.14
CA VAL A 145 -1.14 -27.78 -6.95
C VAL A 145 -2.07 -26.95 -6.05
N ASP A 146 -2.55 -27.53 -4.95
CA ASP A 146 -3.41 -26.87 -3.97
C ASP A 146 -2.67 -25.81 -3.12
N TYR A 147 -1.36 -25.95 -2.93
CA TYR A 147 -0.52 -24.97 -2.24
C TYR A 147 -0.38 -23.72 -3.08
N TRP A 148 -0.22 -23.93 -4.40
CA TRP A 148 -0.04 -22.86 -5.37
C TRP A 148 -1.35 -22.13 -5.72
N ALA A 149 -2.51 -22.78 -5.64
CA ALA A 149 -3.78 -22.21 -6.09
C ALA A 149 -4.14 -20.89 -5.39
N GLY A 150 -4.05 -20.84 -4.05
CA GLY A 150 -4.29 -19.62 -3.29
C GLY A 150 -3.25 -18.53 -3.60
N THR A 151 -2.00 -18.94 -3.79
CA THR A 151 -0.89 -18.03 -4.11
C THR A 151 -1.11 -17.36 -5.44
N LEU A 152 -1.42 -18.14 -6.49
CA LEU A 152 -1.70 -17.63 -7.82
C LEU A 152 -2.85 -16.61 -7.81
N ILE A 153 -3.97 -16.95 -7.18
CA ILE A 153 -5.14 -16.06 -7.14
C ILE A 153 -4.79 -14.75 -6.45
N THR A 154 -4.10 -14.81 -5.31
CA THR A 154 -3.79 -13.62 -4.53
C THR A 154 -2.71 -12.77 -5.19
N ALA A 155 -1.67 -13.39 -5.75
CA ALA A 155 -0.66 -12.68 -6.51
C ALA A 155 -1.26 -12.00 -7.75
N ALA A 156 -2.10 -12.71 -8.51
CA ALA A 156 -2.82 -12.13 -9.65
C ALA A 156 -3.75 -10.98 -9.21
N TYR A 157 -4.36 -11.08 -8.03
CA TYR A 157 -5.20 -10.01 -7.48
C TYR A 157 -4.41 -8.72 -7.26
N PHE A 158 -3.24 -8.81 -6.60
CA PHE A 158 -2.40 -7.65 -6.29
C PHE A 158 -1.49 -7.21 -7.45
N ALA A 159 -1.24 -8.08 -8.43
CA ALA A 159 -0.52 -7.74 -9.65
C ALA A 159 -1.40 -7.00 -10.67
N LYS A 160 -2.72 -6.95 -10.45
CA LYS A 160 -3.58 -6.03 -11.21
C LYS A 160 -3.15 -4.61 -10.85
N PRO A 161 -2.67 -3.78 -11.80
CA PRO A 161 -2.61 -2.34 -11.54
C PRO A 161 -4.00 -1.91 -11.08
N VAL A 162 -4.07 -1.03 -10.07
CA VAL A 162 -5.34 -0.47 -9.59
C VAL A 162 -5.94 0.37 -10.72
N SER A 163 -6.62 -0.30 -11.64
CA SER A 163 -7.64 0.28 -12.49
C SER A 163 -8.94 -0.25 -11.92
N GLU A 164 -9.61 0.54 -11.08
CA GLU A 164 -11.06 0.49 -11.12
C GLU A 164 -11.41 0.78 -12.58
N ILE A 165 -11.84 -0.24 -13.33
CA ILE A 165 -12.62 0.00 -14.54
C ILE A 165 -13.93 0.56 -14.03
N ILE A 166 -13.93 1.87 -13.73
CA ILE A 166 -15.14 2.64 -13.46
C ILE A 166 -15.98 2.49 -14.71
N ASP A 167 -17.07 1.73 -14.60
CA ASP A 167 -18.10 1.62 -15.62
C ASP A 167 -18.88 2.95 -15.62
N THR A 168 -18.73 3.74 -16.67
CA THR A 168 -19.34 5.08 -16.72
C THR A 168 -20.77 4.97 -17.23
N PRO A 169 -21.73 5.79 -16.74
CA PRO A 169 -23.08 5.77 -17.28
C PRO A 169 -23.09 6.02 -18.80
N PRO A 170 -24.09 5.48 -19.52
CA PRO A 170 -24.11 5.56 -20.98
C PRO A 170 -24.31 7.00 -21.45
N THR A 171 -23.87 7.30 -22.67
CA THR A 171 -24.14 8.58 -23.34
C THR A 171 -25.36 8.47 -24.26
N VAL A 172 -26.09 9.56 -24.43
CA VAL A 172 -27.30 9.62 -25.28
C VAL A 172 -27.41 10.97 -25.98
N MET A 173 -27.72 10.94 -27.29
CA MET A 173 -27.99 12.14 -28.08
C MET A 173 -29.01 11.89 -29.19
N PHE A 174 -29.76 12.93 -29.56
CA PHE A 174 -30.55 12.95 -30.78
C PHE A 174 -29.69 13.44 -31.94
N SER A 175 -29.54 12.60 -32.97
CA SER A 175 -28.89 13.00 -34.23
C SER A 175 -29.89 13.71 -35.15
N THR A 176 -31.13 13.24 -35.18
CA THR A 176 -32.26 13.87 -35.89
C THR A 176 -33.57 13.52 -35.16
N PRO A 177 -34.57 14.40 -35.14
CA PRO A 177 -34.47 15.84 -35.38
C PRO A 177 -33.58 16.54 -34.34
N THR A 178 -33.13 17.76 -34.64
CA THR A 178 -32.44 18.62 -33.67
C THR A 178 -33.45 19.36 -32.80
N ALA A 179 -33.02 19.85 -31.63
CA ALA A 179 -33.90 20.63 -30.77
C ALA A 179 -34.50 21.82 -31.52
N ASN A 180 -35.79 22.06 -31.29
CA ASN A 180 -36.65 23.11 -31.82
C ASN A 180 -36.87 23.10 -33.34
N SER A 181 -36.41 22.07 -34.06
CA SER A 181 -36.69 21.96 -35.49
C SER A 181 -38.20 21.88 -35.77
N ILE A 182 -38.64 22.53 -36.85
CA ILE A 182 -39.98 22.35 -37.39
C ILE A 182 -39.99 21.06 -38.22
N VAL A 183 -40.92 20.17 -37.93
CA VAL A 183 -41.07 18.87 -38.58
C VAL A 183 -42.48 18.69 -39.15
N SER A 184 -42.59 17.99 -40.27
CA SER A 184 -43.85 17.75 -40.98
C SER A 184 -43.77 16.47 -41.82
N GLY A 185 -44.88 15.76 -42.01
CA GLY A 185 -44.90 14.48 -42.74
C GLY A 185 -44.21 13.36 -41.96
N VAL A 186 -43.53 12.45 -42.67
CA VAL A 186 -42.80 11.33 -42.06
C VAL A 186 -41.38 11.75 -41.68
N VAL A 187 -41.05 11.67 -40.39
CA VAL A 187 -39.79 12.12 -39.77
C VAL A 187 -39.06 10.92 -39.18
N ASN A 188 -37.77 10.75 -39.47
CA ASN A 188 -36.95 9.72 -38.82
C ASN A 188 -36.29 10.28 -37.54
N ILE A 189 -36.75 9.82 -36.37
CA ILE A 189 -36.09 10.08 -35.09
C ILE A 189 -34.92 9.11 -34.96
N LYS A 190 -33.70 9.65 -34.88
CA LYS A 190 -32.45 8.89 -34.73
C LYS A 190 -31.78 9.25 -33.41
N VAL A 191 -31.71 8.28 -32.51
CA VAL A 191 -30.99 8.36 -31.23
C VAL A 191 -29.68 7.60 -31.37
N LEU A 192 -28.58 8.23 -30.95
CA LEU A 192 -27.26 7.62 -30.84
C LEU A 192 -26.91 7.45 -29.36
N SER A 193 -26.28 6.32 -29.03
CA SER A 193 -25.75 6.05 -27.71
C SER A 193 -24.41 5.34 -27.75
N SER A 194 -23.63 5.51 -26.69
CA SER A 194 -22.38 4.78 -26.50
C SER A 194 -22.09 4.61 -25.01
N ASP A 195 -21.37 3.56 -24.67
CA ASP A 195 -21.03 3.17 -23.31
C ASP A 195 -19.70 2.40 -23.32
N ASP A 196 -18.92 2.48 -22.26
CA ASP A 196 -17.59 1.85 -22.22
C ASP A 196 -17.62 0.34 -21.91
N LYS A 197 -18.75 -0.19 -21.44
CA LYS A 197 -18.97 -1.64 -21.22
C LYS A 197 -20.12 -2.22 -22.04
N GLY A 198 -20.98 -1.37 -22.57
CA GLY A 198 -21.97 -1.70 -23.59
C GLY A 198 -23.36 -1.20 -23.25
N VAL A 199 -24.15 -0.90 -24.28
CA VAL A 199 -25.54 -0.46 -24.15
C VAL A 199 -26.47 -1.68 -24.17
N THR A 200 -27.32 -1.82 -23.15
CA THR A 200 -28.31 -2.91 -23.06
C THR A 200 -29.67 -2.51 -23.55
N LYS A 201 -30.09 -1.24 -23.37
CA LYS A 201 -31.45 -0.81 -23.70
C LYS A 201 -31.53 0.67 -24.08
N ILE A 202 -32.33 1.00 -25.09
CA ILE A 202 -32.72 2.38 -25.46
C ILE A 202 -34.25 2.45 -25.44
N GLU A 203 -34.82 3.42 -24.73
CA GLU A 203 -36.25 3.72 -24.69
C GLU A 203 -36.52 5.10 -25.30
N LEU A 204 -37.49 5.20 -26.21
CA LEU A 204 -37.90 6.47 -26.84
C LEU A 204 -39.33 6.84 -26.43
N TYR A 205 -39.52 8.11 -26.08
CA TYR A 205 -40.81 8.68 -25.66
C TYR A 205 -41.15 9.93 -26.46
N ILE A 206 -42.45 10.10 -26.76
CA ILE A 206 -43.04 11.34 -27.30
C ILE A 206 -44.10 11.81 -26.30
N ASN A 207 -43.96 13.03 -25.76
CA ASN A 207 -44.85 13.58 -24.72
C ASN A 207 -45.09 12.59 -23.56
N ASN A 208 -44.01 12.01 -23.05
CA ASN A 208 -43.99 10.98 -22.00
C ASN A 208 -44.67 9.65 -22.33
N GLN A 209 -45.19 9.44 -23.55
CA GLN A 209 -45.67 8.14 -24.02
C GLN A 209 -44.52 7.38 -24.66
N LYS A 210 -44.24 6.14 -24.21
CA LYS A 210 -43.20 5.29 -24.79
C LYS A 210 -43.64 4.84 -26.19
N VAL A 211 -42.85 5.15 -27.22
CA VAL A 211 -43.18 4.86 -28.62
C VAL A 211 -42.31 3.77 -29.23
N ASP A 212 -41.10 3.54 -28.69
CA ASP A 212 -40.21 2.45 -29.13
C ASP A 212 -39.22 2.04 -28.04
N GLU A 213 -38.65 0.84 -28.21
CA GLU A 213 -37.54 0.29 -27.42
C GLU A 213 -36.61 -0.52 -28.33
N LYS A 214 -35.31 -0.50 -28.03
CA LYS A 214 -34.32 -1.42 -28.61
C LYS A 214 -33.45 -2.03 -27.51
N GLN A 215 -33.21 -3.33 -27.62
CA GLN A 215 -32.35 -4.09 -26.71
C GLN A 215 -31.03 -4.40 -27.42
N ASN A 216 -29.91 -4.26 -26.71
CA ASN A 216 -28.55 -4.55 -27.18
C ASN A 216 -28.18 -3.85 -28.50
N GLN A 217 -28.60 -2.58 -28.66
CA GLN A 217 -28.26 -1.74 -29.81
C GLN A 217 -27.81 -0.35 -29.34
N SER A 218 -26.86 0.25 -30.07
CA SER A 218 -26.31 1.60 -29.80
C SER A 218 -26.96 2.71 -30.65
N VAL A 219 -27.93 2.35 -31.49
CA VAL A 219 -28.67 3.28 -32.35
C VAL A 219 -30.13 2.87 -32.37
N LEU A 220 -31.03 3.83 -32.18
CA LEU A 220 -32.47 3.65 -32.38
C LEU A 220 -32.94 4.56 -33.53
N ASN A 221 -33.63 3.97 -34.51
CA ASN A 221 -34.32 4.70 -35.59
C ASN A 221 -35.83 4.46 -35.48
N TYR A 222 -36.61 5.54 -35.43
CA TYR A 222 -38.07 5.48 -35.33
C TYR A 222 -38.71 6.38 -36.38
N SER A 223 -39.56 5.80 -37.23
CA SER A 223 -40.32 6.52 -38.26
C SER A 223 -41.58 7.12 -37.64
N TRP A 224 -41.57 8.43 -37.42
CA TRP A 224 -42.68 9.17 -36.85
C TRP A 224 -43.47 9.92 -37.93
N ASP A 225 -44.69 9.46 -38.21
CA ASP A 225 -45.61 10.16 -39.10
C ASP A 225 -46.38 11.26 -38.34
N THR A 226 -45.92 12.49 -38.51
CA THR A 226 -46.43 13.66 -37.80
C THR A 226 -47.81 14.10 -38.29
N THR A 227 -48.32 13.61 -39.43
CA THR A 227 -49.67 14.00 -39.91
C THR A 227 -50.79 13.45 -39.05
N ASN A 228 -50.49 12.44 -38.21
CA ASN A 228 -51.44 11.85 -37.26
C ASN A 228 -51.53 12.64 -35.94
N TYR A 229 -50.80 13.75 -35.84
CA TYR A 229 -50.65 14.54 -34.62
C TYR A 229 -51.05 16.00 -34.88
N PRO A 230 -51.75 16.67 -33.92
CA PRO A 230 -52.03 18.10 -34.02
C PRO A 230 -50.76 18.94 -34.17
N ASN A 231 -50.87 20.10 -34.83
CA ASN A 231 -49.77 21.07 -34.85
C ASN A 231 -49.47 21.55 -33.41
N GLY A 232 -48.19 21.64 -33.05
CA GLY A 232 -47.78 22.03 -31.71
C GLY A 232 -46.39 21.57 -31.33
N ILE A 233 -46.02 21.80 -30.07
CA ILE A 233 -44.72 21.40 -29.52
C ILE A 233 -44.79 19.97 -28.97
N TYR A 234 -43.82 19.15 -29.36
CA TYR A 234 -43.66 17.77 -28.91
C TYR A 234 -42.33 17.61 -28.18
N GLN A 235 -42.35 16.91 -27.05
CA GLN A 235 -41.15 16.55 -26.28
C GLN A 235 -40.70 15.14 -26.68
N LEU A 236 -39.50 15.03 -27.23
CA LEU A 236 -38.84 13.75 -27.51
C LEU A 236 -37.88 13.47 -26.36
N LYS A 237 -38.02 12.31 -25.70
CA LYS A 237 -37.12 11.88 -24.62
C LYS A 237 -36.57 10.51 -24.92
N ALA A 238 -35.26 10.34 -24.79
CA ALA A 238 -34.58 9.06 -24.91
C ALA A 238 -33.88 8.70 -23.60
N ILE A 239 -34.02 7.46 -23.14
CA ILE A 239 -33.33 6.91 -21.96
C ILE A 239 -32.51 5.72 -22.41
N VAL A 240 -31.23 5.68 -22.05
CA VAL A 240 -30.29 4.62 -22.41
C VAL A 240 -29.77 3.96 -21.15
N TYR A 241 -29.64 2.62 -21.18
CA TYR A 241 -29.15 1.80 -20.08
C TYR A 241 -27.92 1.01 -20.51
N ASP A 242 -26.96 0.86 -19.61
CA ASP A 242 -25.72 0.10 -19.83
C ASP A 242 -25.79 -1.35 -19.30
N THR A 243 -24.67 -2.07 -19.33
CA THR A 243 -24.55 -3.43 -18.79
C THR A 243 -24.59 -3.52 -17.25
N ALA A 244 -24.34 -2.42 -16.55
CA ALA A 244 -24.45 -2.29 -15.10
C ALA A 244 -25.82 -1.76 -14.65
N ASN A 245 -26.76 -1.55 -15.59
CA ASN A 245 -28.08 -0.97 -15.39
C ASN A 245 -28.04 0.49 -14.87
N GLN A 246 -26.95 1.23 -15.14
CA GLN A 246 -26.93 2.69 -15.02
C GLN A 246 -27.65 3.28 -16.24
N SER A 247 -28.18 4.50 -16.10
CA SER A 247 -28.95 5.12 -17.17
C SER A 247 -28.67 6.61 -17.34
N SER A 248 -28.74 7.07 -18.58
CA SER A 248 -28.72 8.49 -18.95
C SER A 248 -29.91 8.83 -19.82
N GLU A 249 -30.41 10.05 -19.70
CA GLU A 249 -31.51 10.56 -20.51
C GLU A 249 -31.18 11.85 -21.25
N LYS A 250 -31.80 12.03 -22.42
CA LYS A 250 -31.79 13.29 -23.16
C LYS A 250 -33.21 13.64 -23.57
N GLN A 251 -33.57 14.92 -23.48
CA GLN A 251 -34.83 15.45 -23.95
C GLN A 251 -34.61 16.62 -24.92
N ILE A 252 -35.39 16.67 -26.00
CA ILE A 252 -35.46 17.79 -26.93
C ILE A 252 -36.93 18.13 -27.22
N SER A 253 -37.21 19.39 -27.55
CA SER A 253 -38.51 19.82 -28.08
C SER A 253 -38.44 19.92 -29.60
N VAL A 254 -39.54 19.66 -30.30
CA VAL A 254 -39.69 19.90 -31.75
C VAL A 254 -41.09 20.47 -32.03
N ILE A 255 -41.24 21.16 -33.16
CA ILE A 255 -42.51 21.81 -33.53
C ILE A 255 -43.11 21.04 -34.71
N VAL A 256 -44.28 20.42 -34.51
CA VAL A 256 -45.04 19.81 -35.60
C VAL A 256 -45.86 20.88 -36.30
N SER A 257 -45.66 21.02 -37.61
CA SER A 257 -46.44 21.93 -38.47
C SER A 257 -46.82 21.24 -39.78
N ASN A 258 -48.03 20.68 -39.81
CA ASN A 258 -48.57 19.99 -40.99
C ASN A 258 -49.32 20.93 -41.95
N THR A 259 -49.32 22.25 -41.69
CA THR A 259 -49.98 23.25 -42.54
C THR A 259 -49.03 23.74 -43.63
N GLY A 260 -48.88 22.91 -44.66
CA GLY A 260 -48.13 23.21 -45.88
C GLY A 260 -48.90 22.73 -47.11
N GLY A 261 -50.03 23.37 -47.40
CA GLY A 261 -50.88 23.09 -48.54
C GLY A 261 -51.64 24.33 -49.02
N SER A 262 -50.97 25.12 -49.88
CA SER A 262 -51.50 26.18 -50.75
C SER A 262 -51.96 27.51 -50.12
N GLY A 263 -51.37 28.62 -50.58
CA GLY A 263 -51.90 29.97 -50.40
C GLY A 263 -50.80 31.03 -50.27
N GLY A 264 -50.50 31.74 -51.36
CA GLY A 264 -49.60 32.88 -51.34
C GLY A 264 -50.21 34.08 -50.60
N GLY A 265 -49.43 34.67 -49.70
CA GLY A 265 -49.73 35.92 -49.01
C GLY A 265 -48.50 36.36 -48.23
N ASN A 266 -48.20 37.66 -48.27
CA ASN A 266 -47.03 38.29 -47.67
C ASN A 266 -46.85 37.89 -46.18
N GLU A 267 -45.98 36.93 -45.89
CA GLU A 267 -45.45 36.74 -44.55
C GLU A 267 -43.98 37.18 -44.54
N GLN A 268 -43.73 38.16 -43.68
CA GLN A 268 -42.41 38.65 -43.31
C GLN A 268 -41.45 37.47 -43.06
N PRO A 269 -40.17 37.54 -43.50
CA PRO A 269 -39.22 36.47 -43.24
C PRO A 269 -39.26 36.11 -41.74
N PRO A 270 -39.34 34.81 -41.39
CA PRO A 270 -39.53 34.39 -40.01
C PRO A 270 -38.40 35.00 -39.18
N GLN A 271 -38.75 35.67 -38.08
CA GLN A 271 -37.76 36.19 -37.17
C GLN A 271 -36.89 35.03 -36.69
N GLN A 272 -35.58 35.13 -36.91
CA GLN A 272 -34.62 34.16 -36.41
C GLN A 272 -34.76 34.16 -34.88
N THR A 273 -35.29 33.07 -34.33
CA THR A 273 -35.39 32.88 -32.88
C THR A 273 -34.01 32.53 -32.36
N ASP A 274 -33.41 33.45 -31.62
CA ASP A 274 -32.14 33.28 -30.92
C ASP A 274 -32.27 32.24 -29.80
N TYR A 275 -31.32 31.31 -29.67
CA TYR A 275 -31.31 30.28 -28.62
C TYR A 275 -30.30 30.61 -27.51
N PRO A 276 -30.52 30.15 -26.26
CA PRO A 276 -29.51 30.33 -25.23
C PRO A 276 -28.19 29.59 -25.56
N PRO A 277 -27.05 30.07 -25.02
CA PRO A 277 -25.75 29.47 -25.26
C PRO A 277 -25.67 27.98 -24.93
N VAL A 278 -24.87 27.22 -25.67
CA VAL A 278 -24.49 25.84 -25.33
C VAL A 278 -23.11 25.86 -24.68
N VAL A 279 -22.95 25.14 -23.57
CA VAL A 279 -21.67 25.04 -22.82
C VAL A 279 -21.28 23.58 -22.66
N THR A 280 -20.03 23.25 -22.98
CA THR A 280 -19.46 21.91 -22.80
C THR A 280 -18.08 21.96 -22.15
N PHE A 281 -17.80 21.01 -21.26
CA PHE A 281 -16.47 20.80 -20.67
C PHE A 281 -15.75 19.64 -21.37
N ASN A 282 -14.41 19.66 -21.45
CA ASN A 282 -13.64 18.46 -21.77
C ASN A 282 -13.63 17.45 -20.61
N LEU A 283 -13.68 17.94 -19.37
CA LEU A 283 -13.74 17.11 -18.18
C LEU A 283 -15.17 16.60 -17.98
N VAL A 284 -15.26 15.35 -17.55
CA VAL A 284 -16.53 14.69 -17.26
C VAL A 284 -16.79 14.77 -15.75
N SER A 285 -18.06 14.96 -15.37
CA SER A 285 -18.45 14.91 -13.96
C SER A 285 -18.12 13.52 -13.37
N GLY A 286 -17.43 13.49 -12.24
CA GLY A 286 -16.89 12.30 -11.57
C GLY A 286 -15.39 12.11 -11.80
N SER A 287 -14.77 12.79 -12.76
CA SER A 287 -13.34 12.66 -13.04
C SER A 287 -12.49 12.99 -11.81
N THR A 288 -11.47 12.17 -11.55
CA THR A 288 -10.44 12.45 -10.54
C THR A 288 -9.24 13.10 -11.22
N VAL A 289 -8.76 14.21 -10.66
CA VAL A 289 -7.68 15.03 -11.21
C VAL A 289 -6.59 15.27 -10.17
N SER A 290 -5.35 15.43 -10.63
CA SER A 290 -4.18 15.76 -9.79
C SER A 290 -3.17 16.63 -10.56
N GLY A 291 -2.34 17.37 -9.84
CA GLY A 291 -1.36 18.29 -10.43
C GLY A 291 -1.97 19.50 -11.16
N THR A 292 -1.46 19.81 -12.34
CA THR A 292 -2.01 20.89 -13.18
C THR A 292 -2.83 20.28 -14.31
N VAL A 293 -4.13 20.57 -14.33
CA VAL A 293 -5.09 20.03 -15.32
C VAL A 293 -5.62 21.13 -16.21
N GLU A 294 -5.66 20.89 -17.52
CA GLU A 294 -6.28 21.81 -18.47
C GLU A 294 -7.80 21.58 -18.55
N VAL A 295 -8.55 22.57 -18.07
CA VAL A 295 -10.01 22.67 -18.21
C VAL A 295 -10.31 23.42 -19.49
N VAL A 296 -10.93 22.73 -20.43
CA VAL A 296 -11.44 23.27 -21.69
C VAL A 296 -12.94 23.48 -21.54
N VAL A 297 -13.37 24.72 -21.78
CA VAL A 297 -14.79 25.06 -21.87
C VAL A 297 -15.07 25.59 -23.26
N ASP A 298 -15.88 24.86 -24.00
CA ASP A 298 -16.36 25.28 -25.31
C ASP A 298 -17.77 25.85 -25.17
N VAL A 299 -17.97 27.04 -25.72
CA VAL A 299 -19.23 27.79 -25.66
C VAL A 299 -19.62 28.21 -27.08
N SER A 300 -20.86 27.95 -27.47
CA SER A 300 -21.40 28.29 -28.80
C SER A 300 -22.82 28.82 -28.70
N ASP A 301 -23.19 29.69 -29.63
CA ASP A 301 -24.49 30.33 -29.72
C ASP A 301 -24.77 30.71 -31.18
N ASP A 302 -26.04 30.83 -31.58
CA ASP A 302 -26.41 31.08 -32.97
C ASP A 302 -26.35 32.56 -33.38
N VAL A 303 -26.38 33.50 -32.44
CA VAL A 303 -26.25 34.94 -32.70
C VAL A 303 -24.94 35.49 -32.14
N GLY A 304 -24.53 35.06 -30.94
CA GLY A 304 -23.23 35.37 -30.37
C GLY A 304 -23.21 35.39 -28.84
N ILE A 305 -22.04 35.11 -28.28
CA ILE A 305 -21.78 35.12 -26.85
C ILE A 305 -21.44 36.53 -26.36
N SER A 306 -22.07 36.98 -25.27
CA SER A 306 -21.75 38.25 -24.60
C SER A 306 -20.81 38.07 -23.39
N SER A 307 -21.00 37.02 -22.60
CA SER A 307 -20.23 36.79 -21.37
C SER A 307 -20.22 35.31 -20.97
N VAL A 308 -19.12 34.84 -20.40
CA VAL A 308 -18.96 33.49 -19.85
C VAL A 308 -18.29 33.60 -18.48
N ILE A 309 -19.00 33.30 -17.41
CA ILE A 309 -18.52 33.41 -16.04
C ILE A 309 -18.14 32.01 -15.53
N PHE A 310 -16.87 31.80 -15.20
CA PHE A 310 -16.37 30.53 -14.69
C PHE A 310 -16.21 30.58 -13.16
N TYR A 311 -16.68 29.52 -12.50
CA TYR A 311 -16.68 29.37 -11.06
C TYR A 311 -16.00 28.06 -10.63
N ILE A 312 -15.33 28.12 -9.48
CA ILE A 312 -14.87 26.95 -8.72
C ILE A 312 -15.49 27.03 -7.32
N ASN A 313 -16.24 25.99 -6.91
CA ASN A 313 -16.90 25.92 -5.60
C ASN A 313 -17.69 27.20 -5.25
N ASN A 314 -18.44 27.71 -6.23
CA ASN A 314 -19.24 28.94 -6.19
C ASN A 314 -18.48 30.28 -6.15
N ASN A 315 -17.15 30.28 -6.11
CA ASN A 315 -16.37 31.50 -6.26
C ASN A 315 -16.11 31.80 -7.73
N VAL A 316 -16.31 33.05 -8.16
CA VAL A 316 -15.95 33.48 -9.52
C VAL A 316 -14.43 33.42 -9.64
N VAL A 317 -13.96 32.66 -10.64
CA VAL A 317 -12.55 32.58 -10.99
C VAL A 317 -12.21 33.66 -12.00
N ASN A 318 -12.99 33.74 -13.08
CA ASN A 318 -12.79 34.70 -14.15
C ASN A 318 -14.03 34.86 -15.04
N THR A 319 -14.04 35.90 -15.87
CA THR A 319 -15.06 36.15 -16.90
C THR A 319 -14.39 36.22 -18.28
N TYR A 320 -15.01 35.56 -19.26
CA TYR A 320 -14.58 35.48 -20.65
C TYR A 320 -15.70 35.95 -21.58
N ASN A 321 -15.41 36.06 -22.89
CA ASN A 321 -16.38 36.40 -23.94
C ASN A 321 -16.52 35.31 -25.01
N SER A 322 -15.87 34.16 -24.84
CA SER A 322 -15.92 33.00 -25.74
C SER A 322 -15.45 31.74 -25.01
N SER A 323 -15.36 30.61 -25.73
CA SER A 323 -14.63 29.41 -25.28
C SER A 323 -13.25 29.76 -24.71
N PHE A 324 -12.81 29.02 -23.69
CA PHE A 324 -11.55 29.28 -23.00
C PHE A 324 -10.82 28.00 -22.57
N ARG A 325 -9.59 28.19 -22.11
CA ARG A 325 -8.74 27.17 -21.49
C ARG A 325 -8.30 27.70 -20.12
N TYR A 326 -8.40 26.87 -19.09
CA TYR A 326 -7.99 27.21 -17.72
C TYR A 326 -7.10 26.12 -17.14
N TYR A 327 -5.89 26.49 -16.74
CA TYR A 327 -4.94 25.57 -16.12
C TYR A 327 -5.19 25.49 -14.61
N PHE A 328 -5.93 24.45 -14.22
CA PHE A 328 -6.34 24.20 -12.85
C PHE A 328 -5.22 23.50 -12.06
N ASN A 329 -4.52 24.26 -11.21
CA ASN A 329 -3.55 23.69 -10.27
C ASN A 329 -4.28 23.13 -9.04
N THR A 330 -4.48 21.81 -9.02
CA THR A 330 -5.23 21.12 -7.96
C THR A 330 -4.51 21.15 -6.61
N THR A 331 -3.20 21.39 -6.57
CA THR A 331 -2.42 21.45 -5.31
C THR A 331 -2.79 22.63 -4.42
N GLN A 332 -3.51 23.62 -4.95
CA GLN A 332 -4.00 24.78 -4.20
C GLN A 332 -5.34 24.52 -3.50
N TYR A 333 -5.90 23.31 -3.62
CA TYR A 333 -7.21 22.92 -3.13
C TYR A 333 -7.11 21.64 -2.29
N PRO A 334 -7.94 21.48 -1.23
CA PRO A 334 -8.03 20.22 -0.50
C PRO A 334 -8.44 19.06 -1.40
N ASN A 335 -7.98 17.85 -1.08
CA ASN A 335 -8.48 16.62 -1.71
C ASN A 335 -9.99 16.47 -1.46
N GLY A 336 -10.70 15.93 -2.43
CA GLY A 336 -12.15 15.76 -2.38
C GLY A 336 -12.90 16.51 -3.50
N PRO A 337 -14.22 16.66 -3.36
CA PRO A 337 -15.07 17.16 -4.45
C PRO A 337 -14.85 18.65 -4.75
N VAL A 338 -14.81 18.98 -6.03
CA VAL A 338 -14.76 20.35 -6.56
C VAL A 338 -15.82 20.53 -7.65
N ASN A 339 -16.65 21.56 -7.50
CA ASN A 339 -17.67 21.92 -8.49
C ASN A 339 -17.11 22.97 -9.46
N LEU A 340 -17.00 22.61 -10.74
CA LEU A 340 -16.70 23.55 -11.82
C LEU A 340 -18.03 23.99 -12.43
N LYS A 341 -18.32 25.29 -12.43
CA LYS A 341 -19.58 25.84 -12.93
C LYS A 341 -19.30 26.96 -13.92
N VAL A 342 -20.05 27.01 -15.01
CA VAL A 342 -20.01 28.06 -16.03
C VAL A 342 -21.41 28.61 -16.20
N ILE A 343 -21.52 29.94 -16.27
CA ILE A 343 -22.74 30.63 -16.70
C ILE A 343 -22.39 31.44 -17.94
N ALA A 344 -22.97 31.08 -19.09
CA ALA A 344 -22.78 31.81 -20.34
C ALA A 344 -24.02 32.65 -20.65
N TYR A 345 -23.83 33.83 -21.22
CA TYR A 345 -24.84 34.77 -21.69
C TYR A 345 -24.62 35.05 -23.17
N ASP A 346 -25.70 35.15 -23.94
CA ASP A 346 -25.68 35.62 -25.32
C ASP A 346 -25.84 37.14 -25.42
N THR A 347 -25.82 37.68 -26.64
CA THR A 347 -25.99 39.13 -26.90
C THR A 347 -27.39 39.68 -26.61
N LEU A 348 -28.39 38.82 -26.39
CA LEU A 348 -29.76 39.17 -26.00
C LEU A 348 -30.06 38.88 -24.51
N ASN A 349 -29.03 38.54 -23.73
CA ASN A 349 -29.05 38.20 -22.30
C ASN A 349 -29.79 36.90 -21.94
N GLN A 350 -30.00 35.96 -22.88
CA GLN A 350 -30.36 34.60 -22.47
C GLN A 350 -29.12 33.90 -21.90
N SER A 351 -29.33 32.90 -21.05
CA SER A 351 -28.22 32.30 -20.30
C SER A 351 -28.34 30.80 -20.13
N THR A 352 -27.19 30.13 -20.12
CA THR A 352 -27.06 28.72 -19.78
C THR A 352 -26.10 28.54 -18.63
N THR A 353 -26.51 27.76 -17.63
CA THR A 353 -25.64 27.31 -16.54
C THR A 353 -25.30 25.84 -16.75
N GLN A 354 -24.01 25.53 -16.82
CA GLN A 354 -23.50 24.16 -16.86
C GLN A 354 -22.53 23.95 -15.70
N GLN A 355 -22.58 22.80 -15.04
CA GLN A 355 -21.64 22.46 -13.99
C GLN A 355 -21.26 20.98 -14.01
N ILE A 356 -20.05 20.67 -13.56
CA ILE A 356 -19.54 19.31 -13.37
C ILE A 356 -18.89 19.19 -11.98
N LEU A 357 -19.07 18.06 -11.34
CA LEU A 357 -18.41 17.73 -10.08
C LEU A 357 -17.18 16.89 -10.40
N ILE A 358 -15.98 17.34 -10.04
CA ILE A 358 -14.74 16.56 -10.18
C ILE A 358 -14.15 16.27 -8.80
N TYR A 359 -13.20 15.34 -8.69
CA TYR A 359 -12.53 15.00 -7.44
C TYR A 359 -11.05 15.33 -7.53
N ILE A 360 -10.51 16.03 -6.53
CA ILE A 360 -9.08 16.23 -6.38
C ILE A 360 -8.49 15.08 -5.58
N ASN A 361 -7.46 14.45 -6.13
CA ASN A 361 -6.62 13.50 -5.42
C ASN A 361 -5.14 13.82 -5.66
N ASN A 362 -4.59 14.71 -4.84
CA ASN A 362 -3.16 15.05 -4.86
C ASN A 362 -2.33 14.10 -3.98
N VAL A 363 -2.83 12.92 -3.63
CA VAL A 363 -1.99 11.93 -2.95
C VAL A 363 -0.93 11.49 -3.96
N VAL A 364 0.29 11.99 -3.77
CA VAL A 364 1.48 11.46 -4.43
C VAL A 364 1.58 10.01 -3.98
N GLY A 365 1.71 9.05 -4.91
CA GLY A 365 2.04 7.69 -4.52
C GLY A 365 3.31 7.74 -3.69
N ASP A 366 3.22 7.27 -2.45
CA ASP A 366 4.33 7.15 -1.51
C ASP A 366 4.91 5.75 -1.74
N GLU A 367 6.20 5.63 -2.06
CA GLU A 367 6.84 4.32 -2.18
C GLU A 367 7.27 3.83 -0.79
N PRO A 368 7.24 2.52 -0.50
CA PRO A 368 7.69 2.03 0.81
C PRO A 368 9.16 2.41 1.07
N PRO A 369 9.52 2.70 2.34
CA PRO A 369 10.87 3.08 2.70
C PRO A 369 11.85 1.96 2.34
N GLN A 370 13.06 2.33 1.93
CA GLN A 370 14.15 1.43 1.59
C GLN A 370 15.13 1.31 2.78
N VAL A 371 15.68 0.12 3.00
CA VAL A 371 16.75 -0.08 3.99
C VAL A 371 17.70 -1.19 3.57
N GLN A 372 18.98 -1.04 3.90
CA GLN A 372 20.02 -2.02 3.62
C GLN A 372 20.99 -2.12 4.81
N ILE A 373 21.20 -3.32 5.33
CA ILE A 373 22.31 -3.62 6.24
C ILE A 373 23.59 -3.79 5.40
N LEU A 374 24.61 -3.00 5.73
CA LEU A 374 25.93 -3.02 5.08
C LEU A 374 26.89 -3.95 5.83
N THR A 375 26.85 -3.92 7.17
CA THR A 375 27.57 -4.86 8.02
C THR A 375 26.73 -5.16 9.26
N PRO A 376 26.83 -6.35 9.85
CA PRO A 376 27.60 -7.52 9.41
C PRO A 376 27.09 -8.11 8.07
N ASN A 377 27.98 -8.80 7.34
CA ASN A 377 27.63 -9.48 6.10
C ASN A 377 26.79 -10.74 6.37
N ASN A 378 26.07 -11.20 5.37
CA ASN A 378 25.34 -12.45 5.47
C ASN A 378 26.30 -13.64 5.73
N ASN A 379 25.94 -14.47 6.71
CA ASN A 379 26.72 -15.55 7.32
C ASN A 379 27.99 -15.13 8.09
N GLU A 380 28.19 -13.84 8.37
CA GLU A 380 29.37 -13.40 9.12
C GLU A 380 29.36 -13.97 10.54
N VAL A 381 30.50 -14.54 10.96
CA VAL A 381 30.71 -14.99 12.34
C VAL A 381 31.07 -13.78 13.16
N VAL A 382 30.27 -13.49 14.18
CA VAL A 382 30.39 -12.28 15.00
C VAL A 382 30.46 -12.63 16.48
N SER A 383 31.17 -11.80 17.25
CA SER A 383 31.30 -11.95 18.70
C SER A 383 31.65 -10.61 19.36
N GLY A 384 31.36 -10.48 20.66
CA GLY A 384 31.58 -9.25 21.41
C GLY A 384 30.65 -8.11 20.98
N VAL A 385 31.15 -6.88 20.98
CA VAL A 385 30.39 -5.71 20.50
C VAL A 385 30.58 -5.55 19.00
N ILE A 386 29.49 -5.60 18.25
CA ILE A 386 29.47 -5.54 16.78
C ILE A 386 28.82 -4.24 16.32
N SER A 387 29.33 -3.66 15.22
CA SER A 387 28.73 -2.49 14.59
C SER A 387 27.82 -2.91 13.44
N ILE A 388 26.54 -2.63 13.60
CA ILE A 388 25.54 -2.83 12.56
C ILE A 388 25.48 -1.54 11.75
N ASN A 389 26.08 -1.52 10.57
CA ASN A 389 26.03 -0.37 9.67
C ASN A 389 24.89 -0.56 8.67
N TYR A 390 24.12 0.49 8.41
CA TYR A 390 22.95 0.43 7.53
C TYR A 390 22.69 1.77 6.84
N THR A 391 22.00 1.70 5.71
CA THR A 391 21.42 2.85 5.01
C THR A 391 19.91 2.71 4.96
N TYR A 392 19.20 3.83 4.94
CA TYR A 392 17.77 3.85 4.71
C TYR A 392 17.38 5.15 3.99
N SER A 393 16.28 5.10 3.24
CA SER A 393 15.75 6.24 2.50
C SER A 393 14.27 6.07 2.28
N ASP A 394 13.57 7.17 2.03
CA ASP A 394 12.16 7.20 1.70
C ASP A 394 11.93 8.43 0.81
N ASP A 395 10.98 8.37 -0.12
CA ASP A 395 10.66 9.48 -1.02
C ASP A 395 9.88 10.61 -0.32
N ASN A 396 9.36 10.35 0.87
CA ASN A 396 8.62 11.32 1.67
C ASN A 396 9.26 11.52 3.05
N GLN A 397 9.10 10.57 3.97
CA GLN A 397 9.66 10.63 5.32
C GLN A 397 9.69 9.29 6.05
N VAL A 398 10.88 8.90 6.53
CA VAL A 398 11.03 7.87 7.57
C VAL A 398 10.70 8.41 8.95
N ILE A 399 9.85 7.71 9.70
CA ILE A 399 9.43 8.08 11.05
C ILE A 399 9.97 7.16 12.15
N LYS A 400 10.34 5.92 11.82
CA LYS A 400 10.80 4.94 12.82
C LYS A 400 11.71 3.89 12.20
N LEU A 401 12.69 3.45 12.98
CA LEU A 401 13.48 2.27 12.70
C LEU A 401 13.51 1.35 13.91
N GLU A 402 13.44 0.05 13.69
CA GLU A 402 13.46 -0.97 14.74
C GLU A 402 14.50 -2.05 14.40
N LEU A 403 15.29 -2.44 15.40
CA LEU A 403 16.25 -3.54 15.31
C LEU A 403 15.72 -4.80 15.96
N TYR A 404 15.90 -5.92 15.28
CA TYR A 404 15.49 -7.25 15.71
C TYR A 404 16.63 -8.26 15.58
N LEU A 405 16.64 -9.24 16.48
CA LEU A 405 17.47 -10.43 16.38
C LEU A 405 16.59 -11.68 16.51
N ASN A 406 16.55 -12.54 15.47
CA ASN A 406 15.62 -13.69 15.38
C ASN A 406 14.15 -13.33 15.65
N ASN A 407 13.77 -12.05 15.52
CA ASN A 407 12.46 -11.44 15.83
C ASN A 407 12.22 -11.02 17.28
N THR A 408 13.20 -11.12 18.15
CA THR A 408 13.18 -10.39 19.42
C THR A 408 13.49 -8.93 19.12
N TYR A 409 12.58 -8.03 19.48
CA TYR A 409 12.83 -6.59 19.43
C TYR A 409 14.02 -6.28 20.35
N ILE A 410 15.02 -5.61 19.80
CA ILE A 410 16.23 -5.22 20.52
C ILE A 410 16.12 -3.76 20.94
N SER A 411 15.86 -2.88 19.99
CA SER A 411 15.82 -1.43 20.24
C SER A 411 15.22 -0.66 19.07
N ASP A 412 14.75 0.55 19.34
CA ASP A 412 14.49 1.56 18.31
C ASP A 412 15.85 2.11 17.86
N LEU A 413 16.04 2.24 16.55
CA LEU A 413 17.26 2.84 16.02
C LEU A 413 17.08 4.37 15.91
N PRO A 414 18.08 5.17 16.32
CA PRO A 414 17.97 6.62 16.24
C PRO A 414 17.82 7.11 14.79
N LEU A 415 16.82 7.95 14.53
CA LEU A 415 16.70 8.66 13.25
C LEU A 415 17.96 9.50 13.00
N GLY A 416 18.50 9.40 11.78
CA GLY A 416 19.72 10.05 11.33
C GLY A 416 20.99 9.23 11.60
N SER A 417 20.90 8.11 12.32
CA SER A 417 22.04 7.23 12.52
C SER A 417 22.23 6.30 11.32
N THR A 418 23.49 6.02 10.98
CA THR A 418 23.87 5.01 9.98
C THR A 418 24.45 3.75 10.61
N TYR A 419 24.47 3.67 11.95
CA TYR A 419 24.97 2.51 12.67
C TYR A 419 24.29 2.28 14.03
N TYR A 420 24.48 1.08 14.58
CA TYR A 420 24.09 0.68 15.93
C TYR A 420 25.07 -0.33 16.50
N GLU A 421 25.48 -0.19 17.77
CA GLU A 421 26.36 -1.15 18.43
C GLU A 421 25.55 -2.20 19.21
N LEU A 422 25.75 -3.47 18.89
CA LEU A 422 25.08 -4.60 19.54
C LEU A 422 26.11 -5.47 20.28
N SER A 423 25.88 -5.75 21.57
CA SER A 423 26.66 -6.77 22.28
C SER A 423 26.08 -8.16 22.03
N THR A 424 26.88 -9.06 21.46
CA THR A 424 26.47 -10.45 21.20
C THR A 424 26.57 -11.34 22.44
N GLU A 425 27.22 -10.87 23.51
CA GLU A 425 27.42 -11.62 24.77
C GLU A 425 26.10 -11.90 25.50
N MET A 426 25.06 -11.14 25.17
CA MET A 426 23.71 -11.31 25.72
C MET A 426 22.93 -12.45 25.06
N PHE A 427 23.48 -13.06 24.02
CA PHE A 427 22.84 -14.06 23.19
C PHE A 427 23.65 -15.36 23.22
N SER A 428 22.98 -16.50 23.23
CA SER A 428 23.64 -17.80 23.12
C SER A 428 24.33 -17.96 21.77
N ASP A 429 25.36 -18.79 21.69
CA ASP A 429 25.98 -19.11 20.40
C ASP A 429 24.98 -19.77 19.44
N GLY A 430 25.07 -19.44 18.17
CA GLY A 430 24.20 -19.96 17.13
C GLY A 430 23.93 -18.97 16.01
N ASP A 431 23.03 -19.35 15.13
CA ASP A 431 22.65 -18.57 13.97
C ASP A 431 21.51 -17.60 14.34
N TYR A 432 21.68 -16.32 13.98
CA TYR A 432 20.70 -15.26 14.23
C TYR A 432 20.41 -14.43 12.99
N PHE A 433 19.14 -14.12 12.79
CA PHE A 433 18.70 -13.15 11.82
C PHE A 433 18.71 -11.75 12.43
N LEU A 434 19.66 -10.94 12.00
CA LEU A 434 19.68 -9.52 12.29
C LEU A 434 18.77 -8.81 11.30
N LYS A 435 17.80 -8.04 11.78
CA LYS A 435 16.79 -7.39 10.94
C LYS A 435 16.56 -5.95 11.37
N ILE A 436 16.54 -5.04 10.40
CA ILE A 436 16.10 -3.65 10.58
C ILE A 436 14.77 -3.48 9.85
N VAL A 437 13.79 -2.89 10.52
CA VAL A 437 12.50 -2.48 9.93
C VAL A 437 12.42 -0.97 9.98
N VAL A 438 11.98 -0.34 8.90
CA VAL A 438 11.86 1.11 8.73
C VAL A 438 10.41 1.43 8.40
N TYR A 439 9.87 2.49 8.99
CA TYR A 439 8.49 2.91 8.86
C TYR A 439 8.42 4.33 8.29
N ASP A 440 7.48 4.58 7.39
CA ASP A 440 7.19 5.92 6.86
C ASP A 440 5.99 6.58 7.56
N ASN A 441 5.68 7.81 7.16
CA ASN A 441 4.60 8.62 7.74
C ASN A 441 3.18 8.23 7.27
N VAL A 442 3.02 7.35 6.28
CA VAL A 442 1.72 6.82 5.84
C VAL A 442 1.49 5.36 6.28
N GLY A 443 2.45 4.79 7.01
CA GLY A 443 2.36 3.47 7.65
C GLY A 443 2.87 2.31 6.79
N GLN A 444 3.59 2.56 5.70
CA GLN A 444 4.30 1.51 4.97
C GLN A 444 5.64 1.20 5.65
N THR A 445 6.26 0.11 5.20
CA THR A 445 7.46 -0.44 5.84
C THR A 445 8.46 -0.97 4.83
N GLY A 446 9.72 -0.75 5.16
CA GLY A 446 10.91 -1.31 4.54
C GLY A 446 11.62 -2.24 5.52
N MET A 447 12.30 -3.28 5.04
CA MET A 447 13.05 -4.16 5.92
C MET A 447 14.33 -4.73 5.30
N SER A 448 15.42 -4.77 6.05
CA SER A 448 16.65 -5.44 5.63
C SER A 448 17.02 -6.50 6.65
N SER A 449 17.53 -7.64 6.19
CA SER A 449 18.00 -8.68 7.10
C SER A 449 19.25 -9.40 6.60
N VAL A 450 20.08 -9.84 7.54
CA VAL A 450 21.27 -10.66 7.32
C VAL A 450 21.31 -11.80 8.34
N LEU A 451 21.76 -12.99 7.93
CA LEU A 451 22.09 -14.06 8.87
C LEU A 451 23.47 -13.78 9.46
N ILE A 452 23.61 -13.84 10.77
CA ILE A 452 24.89 -13.76 11.48
C ILE A 452 25.07 -15.01 12.33
N LYS A 453 26.30 -15.39 12.58
CA LYS A 453 26.63 -16.53 13.45
C LYS A 453 27.28 -16.00 14.70
N ILE A 454 26.53 -15.94 15.78
CA ILE A 454 27.07 -15.55 17.08
C ILE A 454 27.92 -16.72 17.59
N ASN A 455 29.21 -16.47 17.80
CA ASN A 455 30.12 -17.43 18.41
C ASN A 455 30.98 -16.71 19.46
N ASN A 456 30.45 -16.65 20.68
CA ASN A 456 31.13 -16.09 21.83
C ASN A 456 32.18 -17.08 22.40
N ASN A 457 32.19 -18.34 21.95
CA ASN A 457 33.13 -19.38 22.38
C ASN A 457 34.41 -19.49 21.52
N VAL A 458 34.70 -18.55 20.61
CA VAL A 458 35.96 -18.59 19.84
C VAL A 458 37.15 -18.36 20.75
N GLN A 459 37.90 -19.43 21.03
CA GLN A 459 39.30 -19.33 21.41
C GLN A 459 40.07 -18.72 20.23
N LEU A 460 40.47 -17.45 20.36
CA LEU A 460 41.11 -16.70 19.27
C LEU A 460 42.35 -17.46 18.73
N PRO A 461 42.54 -17.57 17.40
CA PRO A 461 43.83 -17.98 16.86
C PRO A 461 44.88 -16.95 17.31
N ILE A 462 46.07 -17.43 17.66
CA ILE A 462 47.20 -16.61 18.10
C ILE A 462 47.58 -15.65 16.97
N GLN A 463 46.95 -14.48 16.94
CA GLN A 463 47.46 -13.30 16.25
C GLN A 463 48.13 -12.44 17.31
N THR A 464 49.37 -12.03 17.02
CA THR A 464 50.18 -11.13 17.84
C THR A 464 49.40 -9.86 18.15
N GLN A 465 48.84 -9.80 19.37
CA GLN A 465 48.01 -8.71 19.84
C GLN A 465 48.75 -7.38 19.76
N LYS A 466 48.23 -6.46 18.95
CA LYS A 466 48.26 -5.04 19.31
C LYS A 466 47.03 -4.79 20.17
N GLU A 467 47.22 -4.83 21.49
CA GLU A 467 46.18 -4.54 22.49
C GLU A 467 45.54 -3.17 22.20
N LYS A 468 44.26 -3.15 21.80
CA LYS A 468 43.38 -2.03 22.12
C LYS A 468 42.58 -2.43 23.37
N LYS A 469 42.92 -1.81 24.50
CA LYS A 469 42.33 -2.07 25.82
C LYS A 469 41.05 -1.25 25.96
N HIS A 470 39.89 -1.89 25.83
CA HIS A 470 38.60 -1.29 26.21
C HIS A 470 38.12 -1.93 27.52
N PHE A 471 37.51 -1.12 28.39
CA PHE A 471 37.01 -1.52 29.70
C PHE A 471 35.52 -1.82 29.61
N VAL A 472 35.07 -2.97 30.11
CA VAL A 472 33.65 -3.26 30.32
C VAL A 472 33.40 -3.42 31.83
N LEU A 473 32.52 -2.58 32.36
CA LEU A 473 31.98 -2.68 33.71
C LEU A 473 30.56 -3.23 33.57
N VAL A 474 30.35 -4.48 33.98
CA VAL A 474 29.01 -5.09 34.00
C VAL A 474 28.51 -5.08 35.43
N SER A 475 27.31 -4.55 35.66
CA SER A 475 26.56 -4.74 36.90
C SER A 475 25.62 -5.92 36.74
N SER A 476 25.79 -6.98 37.53
CA SER A 476 24.82 -8.07 37.62
C SER A 476 24.05 -7.99 38.95
N ILE A 477 22.75 -8.25 38.91
CA ILE A 477 21.89 -8.33 40.10
C ILE A 477 21.76 -9.81 40.48
N ASP A 478 22.30 -10.19 41.64
CA ASP A 478 21.98 -11.47 42.26
C ASP A 478 20.69 -11.31 43.08
N SER A 479 19.58 -11.74 42.49
CA SER A 479 18.24 -11.66 43.08
C SER A 479 18.05 -12.54 44.31
N SER A 480 18.97 -13.48 44.57
CA SER A 480 18.92 -14.34 45.76
C SER A 480 19.44 -13.67 47.03
N ASN A 481 20.36 -12.70 46.88
CA ASN A 481 21.00 -12.00 48.01
C ASN A 481 20.78 -10.48 48.00
N ASN A 482 20.04 -9.98 47.00
CA ASN A 482 19.76 -8.57 46.80
C ASN A 482 21.06 -7.76 46.62
N GLU A 483 22.06 -8.32 45.91
CA GLU A 483 23.40 -7.74 45.72
C GLU A 483 23.65 -7.37 44.25
N VAL A 484 24.13 -6.14 44.01
CA VAL A 484 24.72 -5.77 42.72
C VAL A 484 26.21 -6.07 42.79
N ASN A 485 26.69 -6.93 41.88
CA ASN A 485 28.10 -7.24 41.70
C ASN A 485 28.66 -6.43 40.53
N LEU A 486 29.71 -5.64 40.80
CA LEU A 486 30.55 -5.09 39.75
C LEU A 486 31.62 -6.11 39.38
N GLU A 487 31.62 -6.57 38.13
CA GLU A 487 32.62 -7.50 37.62
C GLU A 487 33.57 -6.79 36.65
N TYR A 488 34.86 -6.94 36.87
CA TYR A 488 35.92 -6.39 36.01
C TYR A 488 36.47 -7.48 35.10
N TYR A 489 36.24 -7.35 33.81
CA TYR A 489 36.76 -8.29 32.81
C TYR A 489 38.11 -7.78 32.29
N PHE A 490 39.18 -8.17 32.98
CA PHE A 490 40.55 -7.82 32.60
C PHE A 490 41.49 -8.94 33.03
N ASN A 491 42.21 -9.53 32.09
CA ASN A 491 43.31 -10.45 32.41
C ASN A 491 44.48 -9.59 32.86
N ASN A 492 45.00 -9.80 34.09
CA ASN A 492 46.14 -9.12 34.72
C ASN A 492 45.84 -8.02 35.76
N ILE A 493 44.65 -7.95 36.37
CA ILE A 493 44.45 -7.04 37.53
C ILE A 493 45.28 -7.53 38.72
N LYS A 494 46.00 -6.60 39.35
CA LYS A 494 46.72 -6.79 40.62
C LYS A 494 45.89 -6.30 41.81
N SER A 495 45.24 -5.14 41.69
CA SER A 495 44.32 -4.64 42.72
C SER A 495 43.29 -3.64 42.18
N VAL A 496 42.16 -3.54 42.87
CA VAL A 496 41.12 -2.53 42.64
C VAL A 496 40.89 -1.77 43.93
N GLU A 497 40.97 -0.44 43.87
CA GLU A 497 40.74 0.45 45.01
C GLU A 497 39.63 1.47 44.69
N ILE A 498 38.66 1.61 45.59
CA ILE A 498 37.52 2.51 45.41
C ILE A 498 37.62 3.65 46.40
N PHE A 499 37.33 4.84 45.92
CA PHE A 499 37.29 6.07 46.69
C PHE A 499 35.90 6.67 46.64
N ASN A 500 35.45 7.21 47.77
CA ASN A 500 34.25 8.03 47.81
C ASN A 500 34.52 9.43 47.19
N SER A 501 33.48 10.26 47.09
CA SER A 501 33.58 11.60 46.52
C SER A 501 34.50 12.57 47.28
N SER A 502 34.87 12.25 48.54
CA SER A 502 35.87 13.01 49.31
C SER A 502 37.32 12.53 49.09
N GLY A 503 37.53 11.56 48.20
CA GLY A 503 38.84 10.96 47.92
C GLY A 503 39.33 9.98 48.98
N LYS A 504 38.47 9.57 49.94
CA LYS A 504 38.84 8.56 50.95
C LYS A 504 38.66 7.16 50.36
N SER A 505 39.68 6.30 50.50
CA SER A 505 39.59 4.89 50.12
C SER A 505 38.55 4.18 51.01
N ILE A 506 37.57 3.56 50.37
CA ILE A 506 36.47 2.83 51.03
C ILE A 506 36.59 1.32 50.85
N LYS A 507 37.30 0.85 49.82
CA LYS A 507 37.55 -0.58 49.61
C LYS A 507 38.80 -0.82 48.77
N ASN A 508 39.58 -1.83 49.13
CA ASN A 508 40.69 -2.34 48.33
C ASN A 508 40.53 -3.87 48.15
N ILE A 509 40.71 -4.36 46.92
CA ILE A 509 40.50 -5.74 46.50
C ILE A 509 41.75 -6.21 45.77
N ASN A 510 42.40 -7.25 46.28
CA ASN A 510 43.71 -7.71 45.81
C ASN A 510 43.70 -9.14 45.26
N SER A 511 42.52 -9.73 45.03
CA SER A 511 42.37 -11.10 44.56
C SER A 511 41.10 -11.29 43.73
N ASN A 512 41.18 -12.18 42.74
CA ASN A 512 40.06 -12.61 41.91
C ASN A 512 39.07 -13.47 42.73
N PRO A 513 37.73 -13.30 42.59
CA PRO A 513 37.07 -12.33 41.72
C PRO A 513 37.02 -10.94 42.34
N TYR A 514 37.35 -9.94 41.51
CA TYR A 514 37.32 -8.53 41.89
C TYR A 514 35.87 -8.03 41.93
N LYS A 515 35.10 -8.48 42.93
CA LYS A 515 33.67 -8.15 43.07
C LYS A 515 33.42 -7.12 44.16
N ILE A 516 32.44 -6.26 43.92
CA ILE A 516 32.01 -5.24 44.88
C ILE A 516 30.51 -5.38 45.09
N ASN A 517 30.11 -5.35 46.36
CA ASN A 517 28.71 -5.33 46.79
C ASN A 517 28.26 -3.88 47.00
N TYR A 518 27.11 -3.49 46.43
CA TYR A 518 26.53 -2.15 46.57
C TYR A 518 26.35 -1.66 48.02
N LYS A 519 26.23 -2.55 49.02
CA LYS A 519 26.20 -2.16 50.45
C LYS A 519 27.46 -1.46 50.92
N LEU A 520 28.56 -1.54 50.15
CA LEU A 520 29.81 -0.82 50.38
C LEU A 520 29.78 0.61 49.80
N LEU A 521 28.77 0.95 49.02
CA LEU A 521 28.54 2.29 48.46
C LEU A 521 27.50 2.98 49.34
N ASP A 522 27.97 3.67 50.39
CA ASP A 522 27.15 4.17 51.49
C ASP A 522 25.96 5.07 51.06
N LYS A 523 26.04 5.73 49.89
CA LYS A 523 25.02 6.64 49.36
C LYS A 523 24.99 6.65 47.82
N PRO A 524 23.86 6.98 47.18
CA PRO A 524 23.85 7.32 45.75
C PRO A 524 24.87 8.43 45.46
N GLY A 525 25.63 8.28 44.37
CA GLY A 525 26.68 9.22 44.02
C GLY A 525 27.76 8.63 43.13
N PHE A 526 28.78 9.45 42.88
CA PHE A 526 29.93 9.07 42.08
C PHE A 526 31.09 8.60 42.96
N TYR A 527 31.68 7.48 42.58
CA TYR A 527 32.84 6.89 43.22
C TYR A 527 33.96 6.76 42.19
N LEU A 528 35.19 6.98 42.63
CA LEU A 528 36.36 6.77 41.79
C LEU A 528 36.90 5.36 42.03
N CYS A 529 37.11 4.62 40.96
CA CYS A 529 37.73 3.31 41.01
C CYS A 529 39.11 3.40 40.36
N LYS A 530 40.14 2.95 41.08
CA LYS A 530 41.53 2.86 40.64
C LYS A 530 41.88 1.38 40.47
N ILE A 531 42.33 1.01 39.28
CA ILE A 531 42.72 -0.35 38.95
C ILE A 531 44.23 -0.37 38.71
N LEU A 532 44.94 -1.21 39.44
CA LEU A 532 46.37 -1.48 39.22
C LEU A 532 46.48 -2.83 38.52
N ASP A 533 47.13 -2.86 37.37
CA ASP A 533 47.47 -4.12 36.69
C ASP A 533 48.80 -4.71 37.16
N SER A 534 49.08 -5.95 36.79
CA SER A 534 50.29 -6.68 37.17
C SER A 534 51.56 -6.10 36.53
N SER A 535 51.43 -5.27 35.48
CA SER A 535 52.53 -4.53 34.86
C SER A 535 52.88 -3.24 35.63
N GLY A 536 52.05 -2.84 36.60
CA GLY A 536 52.22 -1.63 37.39
C GLY A 536 51.51 -0.40 36.83
N LYS A 537 50.73 -0.55 35.74
CA LYS A 537 49.98 0.54 35.13
C LYS A 537 48.68 0.76 35.90
N VAL A 538 48.33 2.03 36.08
CA VAL A 538 47.15 2.47 36.83
C VAL A 538 46.10 3.00 35.87
N TYR A 539 44.85 2.58 36.08
CA TYR A 539 43.67 3.06 35.37
C TYR A 539 42.66 3.61 36.35
N TYR A 540 41.84 4.54 35.87
CA TYR A 540 40.76 5.15 36.65
C TYR A 540 39.45 5.04 35.89
N CYS A 541 38.38 4.66 36.60
CA CYS A 541 37.01 4.71 36.09
C CYS A 541 36.06 5.27 37.15
N THR A 542 34.95 5.83 36.69
CA THR A 542 33.91 6.38 37.57
C THR A 542 32.79 5.36 37.72
N ILE A 543 32.40 5.07 38.96
CA ILE A 543 31.22 4.25 39.28
C ILE A 543 30.11 5.22 39.67
N THR A 544 29.00 5.20 38.94
CA THR A 544 27.80 5.95 39.28
C THR A 544 26.82 5.00 39.95
N TYR A 545 26.52 5.24 41.24
CA TYR A 545 25.52 4.47 41.96
C TYR A 545 24.23 5.29 42.10
N ILE A 546 23.14 4.75 41.57
CA ILE A 546 21.78 5.29 41.65
C ILE A 546 20.96 4.25 42.41
N LYS A 547 20.25 4.67 43.46
CA LYS A 547 19.45 3.78 44.31
C LYS A 547 18.02 3.66 43.82
#